data_AF-A0A2H9NQK1-F1
#
_entry.id   AF-A0A2H9NQK1-F1
#
_cell.length_a   1.000
_cell.length_b   1.000
_cell.length_c   1.000
_cell.angle_alpha   90.00
_cell.angle_beta   90.00
_cell.angle_gamma   90.00
#
_symmetry.space_group_name_H-M   'P 1'
#
loop_
_entity.id
_entity.type
_entity.pdbx_description
1 polymer ?
#
loop_
_entity_poly.entity_id
_entity_poly.type
_entity_poly.pdbx_seq_one_letter_code
_entity_poly.pdbx_strand_id
1 'polypeptide(L)' 'AGFWVEHGEIQYPVEEITIAGNLKEMYRGIVGLGNDVLVQGSRRCGSVLIERMAIAGQS' A
#
# COMPACT_ATOMS: atom_id res chain seq x y z
N ALA A 1 9.94 -1.06 5.41
CA ALA A 1 10.51 -0.03 4.53
C ALA A 1 9.70 0.00 3.24
N GLY A 2 9.42 1.19 2.72
CA GLY A 2 8.64 1.43 1.51
C GLY A 2 9.14 2.68 0.79
N PHE A 3 8.28 3.30 -0.02
CA PHE A 3 8.62 4.53 -0.74
C PHE A 3 7.50 5.57 -0.62
N TRP A 4 7.86 6.83 -0.48
CA TRP A 4 6.93 7.95 -0.64
C TRP A 4 6.77 8.28 -2.12
N VAL A 5 5.54 8.49 -2.58
CA VAL A 5 5.20 8.76 -3.98
C VAL A 5 4.42 10.05 -4.07
N GLU A 6 4.87 10.97 -4.91
CA GLU A 6 4.18 12.21 -5.23
C GLU A 6 4.19 12.42 -6.75
N HIS A 7 3.11 12.98 -7.30
CA HIS A 7 2.95 13.20 -8.73
C HIS A 7 3.18 11.95 -9.61
N GLY A 8 2.98 10.76 -9.05
CA GLY A 8 3.20 9.49 -9.73
C GLY A 8 4.65 9.01 -9.75
N GLU A 9 5.56 9.68 -9.05
CA GLU A 9 6.99 9.36 -9.00
C GLU A 9 7.45 9.07 -7.57
N ILE A 10 8.34 8.09 -7.43
CA ILE A 10 9.00 7.78 -6.15
C ILE A 10 9.93 8.92 -5.79
N GLN A 11 9.77 9.47 -4.59
CA GLN A 11 10.57 10.58 -4.11
C GLN A 11 11.77 10.11 -3.28
N TYR A 12 11.51 9.30 -2.25
CA TYR A 12 12.53 8.78 -1.34
C TYR A 12 12.05 7.50 -0.63
N PRO A 13 12.99 6.64 -0.18
CA PRO A 13 12.65 5.50 0.68
C PRO A 13 12.15 5.98 2.05
N VAL A 14 11.22 5.24 2.64
CA VAL A 14 10.70 5.49 3.99
C VAL A 14 10.88 4.27 4.89
N GLU A 15 11.19 4.52 6.15
CA GLU A 15 11.39 3.51 7.19
C GLU A 15 10.77 3.94 8.52
N GLU A 16 10.68 3.02 9.48
CA GLU A 16 10.09 3.26 10.80
C GLU A 16 8.64 3.80 10.82
N ILE A 17 7.91 3.61 9.72
CA ILE A 17 6.49 3.95 9.58
C ILE A 17 5.59 2.77 9.99
N THR A 18 4.56 3.07 10.78
CA THR A 18 3.45 2.16 11.10
C THR A 18 2.19 2.58 10.35
N ILE A 19 1.50 1.61 9.75
CA ILE A 19 0.21 1.81 9.10
C ILE A 19 -0.88 1.17 9.96
N ALA A 20 -1.96 1.90 10.24
CA ALA A 20 -3.09 1.43 11.03
C ALA A 20 -4.42 1.56 10.26
N GLY A 21 -5.32 0.61 10.48
CA GLY A 21 -6.65 0.61 9.87
C GLY A 21 -7.50 -0.60 10.26
N ASN A 22 -8.81 -0.53 9.97
CA ASN A 22 -9.71 -1.66 10.11
C ASN A 22 -9.81 -2.44 8.78
N LEU A 23 -9.66 -3.77 8.80
CA LEU A 23 -9.70 -4.59 7.58
C LEU A 23 -10.98 -4.40 6.75
N LYS A 24 -12.15 -4.23 7.39
CA LYS A 24 -13.42 -4.01 6.69
C LYS A 24 -13.41 -2.70 5.91
N GLU A 25 -12.81 -1.67 6.47
CA GLU A 25 -12.67 -0.37 5.82
C GLU A 25 -11.62 -0.42 4.70
N MET A 26 -10.48 -1.07 4.97
CA MET A 26 -9.42 -1.27 3.98
C MET A 26 -9.94 -1.97 2.73
N TYR A 27 -10.68 -3.08 2.89
CA TYR A 27 -11.25 -3.79 1.73
C TYR A 27 -12.28 -2.96 0.97
N ARG A 28 -13.11 -2.18 1.67
CA ARG A 28 -14.07 -1.27 1.01
C ARG A 28 -13.39 -0.09 0.33
N GLY A 29 -12.21 0.30 0.80
CA GLY A 29 -11.40 1.40 0.25
C GLY A 29 -10.43 0.97 -0.85
N ILE A 30 -10.50 -0.27 -1.35
CA ILE A 30 -9.71 -0.67 -2.53
C ILE A 30 -10.24 0.06 -3.75
N VAL A 31 -9.38 0.84 -4.39
CA VAL A 31 -9.73 1.64 -5.59
C VAL A 31 -9.01 1.18 -6.84
N GLY A 32 -8.05 0.27 -6.71
CA GLY A 32 -7.31 -0.27 -7.84
C GLY A 32 -6.60 -1.58 -7.53
N LEU A 33 -6.50 -2.41 -8.56
CA LEU A 33 -5.68 -3.62 -8.58
C LEU A 33 -4.71 -3.52 -9.76
N GLY A 34 -3.43 -3.74 -9.49
CA GLY A 34 -2.40 -3.80 -10.50
C GLY A 34 -2.43 -5.10 -11.30
N ASN A 35 -1.91 -5.04 -12.53
CA ASN A 35 -1.71 -6.19 -13.39
C ASN A 35 -0.35 -6.89 -13.15
N ASP A 36 0.44 -6.37 -12.21
CA ASP A 36 1.74 -6.83 -11.73
C ASP A 36 1.59 -8.02 -10.76
N VAL A 37 0.95 -9.07 -11.24
CA VAL A 37 0.56 -10.22 -10.42
C VAL A 37 1.77 -10.96 -9.86
N LEU A 38 1.89 -10.96 -8.54
CA LEU A 38 2.83 -11.81 -7.81
C LEU A 38 2.16 -13.15 -7.45
N VAL A 39 2.88 -14.25 -7.70
CA VAL A 39 2.46 -15.61 -7.31
C VAL A 39 3.30 -16.05 -6.12
N GLN A 40 2.65 -16.26 -4.98
CA GLN A 40 3.29 -16.79 -3.76
C GLN A 40 2.47 -17.94 -3.20
N GLY A 41 2.94 -19.17 -3.43
CA GLY A 41 2.20 -20.38 -3.10
C GLY A 41 0.87 -20.43 -3.84
N SER A 42 -0.23 -20.59 -3.10
CA SER A 42 -1.60 -20.56 -3.66
C SER A 42 -2.17 -19.16 -3.86
N ARG A 43 -1.44 -18.10 -3.46
CA ARG A 43 -1.90 -16.71 -3.59
C ARG A 43 -1.40 -16.12 -4.90
N ARG A 44 -2.31 -15.43 -5.59
CA ARG A 44 -2.05 -14.72 -6.83
C ARG A 44 -2.70 -13.34 -6.73
N CYS A 45 -1.88 -12.31 -6.57
CA CYS A 45 -2.37 -10.95 -6.29
C CYS A 45 -1.41 -9.93 -6.93
N GLY A 46 -1.97 -8.89 -7.56
CA GLY A 46 -1.20 -7.72 -7.97
C GLY A 46 -1.08 -6.70 -6.84
N SER A 47 -0.48 -5.55 -7.14
CA SER A 47 -0.48 -4.41 -6.23
C SER A 47 -1.90 -3.97 -5.88
N VAL A 48 -2.15 -3.59 -4.62
CA VAL A 48 -3.46 -3.14 -4.14
C VAL A 48 -3.37 -1.68 -3.74
N LEU A 49 -4.18 -0.84 -4.36
CA LEU A 49 -4.29 0.58 -4.02
C LEU A 49 -5.47 0.79 -3.07
N ILE A 50 -5.18 1.23 -1.84
CA ILE A 50 -6.17 1.59 -0.83
C ILE A 50 -6.27 3.12 -0.77
N GLU A 51 -7.49 3.66 -0.82
CA GLU A 51 -7.74 5.10 -0.93
C GLU A 51 -7.12 5.91 0.22
N ARG A 52 -7.29 5.45 1.48
CA ARG A 52 -6.82 6.12 2.68
C ARG A 52 -6.43 5.12 3.77
N MET A 53 -5.35 5.41 4.48
CA MET A 53 -4.90 4.70 5.67
C MET A 53 -4.31 5.69 6.68
N ALA A 54 -4.34 5.35 7.98
CA ALA A 54 -3.64 6.13 8.99
C ALA A 54 -2.16 5.75 8.99
N ILE A 55 -1.30 6.76 8.93
CA ILE A 55 0.16 6.61 8.91
C ILE A 55 0.71 7.27 10.16
N ALA A 56 1.51 6.54 10.94
CA ALA A 56 2.19 7.04 12.12
C ALA A 56 3.70 6.77 12.00
N GLY A 57 4.51 7.79 12.25
CA GLY A 57 5.97 7.71 12.16
C GLY A 57 6.58 9.10 11.94
N GLN A 58 7.90 9.17 11.98
CA GLN A 58 8.66 10.35 11.56
C GLN A 58 9.50 9.95 10.34
N SER A 59 9.46 10.78 9.31
CA SER A 59 10.18 10.62 8.05
C SER A 59 11.59 11.17 8.11
#